data_AF-E3G711-F1
#
_entry.id   AF-E3G711-F1
#
_cell.length_a   1.000
_cell.length_b   1.000
_cell.length_c   1.000
_cell.angle_alpha   90.00
_cell.angle_beta   90.00
_cell.angle_gamma   90.00
#
_symmetry.space_group_name_H-M   'P 1'
#
loop_
_entity.id
_entity.type
_entity.pdbx_description
1 polymer ?
#
loop_
_entity_poly.entity_id
_entity_poly.type
_entity_poly.pdbx_seq_one_letter_code
_entity_poly.pdbx_strand_id
1 'polypeptide(L)'
;MLQRVIIKHFNLITGFHMKNISLVSAILSLSVLQVANAADGMINFTGNITGTACVVDTTSVAVDLGTVSASAFSGGAGTTAAAKRFNIVLKSCPASISSASIRFDGTTNTINPSILALSTGEPASNVGVAIYEQDNATLIPIGSASADVALLADVNNTLTYFAKYMSTGTTVGVGSARSSTAFTVTYQ
;
A
#
# COMPACT_ATOMS: atom_id res chain seq x y z
N MET A 1 32.71 14.22 -49.49
CA MET A 1 32.72 12.73 -49.45
C MET A 1 31.46 12.27 -50.18
N LEU A 2 31.29 12.48 -51.49
CA LEU A 2 31.99 11.82 -52.62
C LEU A 2 32.08 10.31 -52.34
N GLN A 3 31.41 9.40 -53.04
CA GLN A 3 31.37 9.11 -54.49
C GLN A 3 30.47 7.83 -54.60
N ARG A 4 29.87 7.36 -55.70
CA ARG A 4 30.15 7.39 -57.15
C ARG A 4 28.89 6.74 -57.80
N VAL A 5 28.31 7.29 -58.89
CA VAL A 5 28.62 6.94 -60.31
C VAL A 5 28.01 5.56 -60.65
N ILE A 6 27.12 5.35 -61.62
CA ILE A 6 27.30 5.51 -63.07
C ILE A 6 25.92 5.50 -63.76
N ILE A 7 25.64 6.53 -64.56
CA ILE A 7 24.75 6.45 -65.74
C ILE A 7 25.66 6.31 -66.95
N LYS A 8 25.55 5.22 -67.71
CA LYS A 8 26.11 4.95 -69.06
C LYS A 8 25.44 3.66 -69.54
N HIS A 9 25.09 3.41 -70.79
CA HIS A 9 24.95 4.12 -72.06
C HIS A 9 24.40 3.02 -73.02
N PHE A 10 23.85 3.44 -74.15
CA PHE A 10 23.96 2.75 -75.45
C PHE A 10 22.99 1.61 -75.84
N ASN A 11 22.21 1.96 -76.87
CA ASN A 11 21.87 1.23 -78.10
C ASN A 11 21.33 -0.21 -78.02
N LEU A 12 20.21 -0.45 -78.70
CA LEU A 12 20.16 -0.86 -80.11
C LEU A 12 18.68 -0.87 -80.56
N ILE A 13 18.31 -0.23 -81.70
CA ILE A 13 17.93 -0.86 -82.99
C ILE A 13 16.59 -1.63 -82.87
N THR A 14 15.51 -1.43 -83.64
CA THR A 14 15.28 -1.00 -85.04
C THR A 14 13.80 -0.62 -85.17
N GLY A 15 13.48 0.25 -86.14
CA GLY A 15 12.11 0.64 -86.45
C GLY A 15 11.27 -0.44 -87.12
N PHE A 16 9.95 -0.30 -86.96
CA PHE A 16 8.95 -0.83 -87.87
C PHE A 16 7.78 0.15 -87.94
N HIS A 17 7.55 0.72 -89.12
CA HIS A 17 6.32 1.44 -89.46
C HIS A 17 5.20 0.42 -89.70
N MET A 18 4.03 0.59 -89.07
CA MET A 18 2.71 0.63 -89.75
C MET A 18 1.51 0.59 -88.78
N LYS A 19 0.68 1.64 -88.93
CA LYS A 19 -0.79 1.60 -89.12
C LYS A 19 -1.70 1.36 -87.89
N ASN A 20 -2.31 2.48 -87.47
CA ASN A 20 -3.44 2.69 -86.55
C ASN A 20 -4.44 1.53 -86.41
N ILE A 21 -4.61 1.03 -85.19
CA ILE A 21 -5.87 0.44 -84.69
C ILE A 21 -6.02 0.83 -83.21
N SER A 22 -7.13 1.51 -82.92
CA SER A 22 -7.57 1.95 -81.59
C SER A 22 -7.89 0.73 -80.71
N LEU A 23 -7.35 0.63 -79.50
CA LEU A 23 -7.74 -0.38 -78.51
C LEU A 23 -7.50 0.09 -77.07
N VAL A 24 -8.57 -0.04 -76.29
CA VAL A 24 -8.77 0.27 -74.87
C VAL A 24 -7.63 -0.26 -74.00
N SER A 25 -7.03 0.62 -73.18
CA SER A 25 -6.12 0.20 -72.10
C SER A 25 -6.75 0.57 -70.75
N ALA A 26 -7.16 -0.47 -70.02
CA ALA A 26 -7.61 -0.38 -68.64
C ALA A 26 -6.44 0.07 -67.76
N ILE A 27 -6.53 1.26 -67.17
CA ILE A 27 -5.58 1.69 -66.14
C ILE A 27 -5.96 0.96 -64.86
N LEU A 28 -5.22 -0.12 -64.61
CA LEU A 28 -5.19 -0.83 -63.34
C LEU A 28 -4.40 0.04 -62.34
N SER A 29 -5.09 0.99 -61.70
CA SER A 29 -4.49 1.84 -60.66
C SER A 29 -4.28 1.03 -59.37
N LEU A 30 -3.12 0.39 -59.26
CA LEU A 30 -2.67 -0.22 -58.01
C LEU A 30 -2.25 0.86 -57.00
N SER A 31 -2.63 0.59 -55.75
CA SER A 31 -1.96 0.99 -54.49
C SER A 31 -1.96 2.46 -54.09
N VAL A 32 -2.87 2.79 -53.17
CA VAL A 32 -2.48 3.52 -51.96
C VAL A 32 -2.91 2.68 -50.75
N LEU A 33 -1.95 1.98 -50.14
CA LEU A 33 -2.10 1.52 -48.76
C LEU A 33 -2.10 2.79 -47.91
N GLN A 34 -3.29 3.23 -47.52
CA GLN A 34 -3.42 4.25 -46.47
C GLN A 34 -2.97 3.59 -45.16
N VAL A 35 -1.74 3.86 -44.74
CA VAL A 35 -1.36 3.63 -43.35
C VAL A 35 -2.08 4.71 -42.54
N ALA A 36 -3.29 4.38 -42.09
CA ALA A 36 -4.00 5.20 -41.13
C ALA A 36 -3.27 5.07 -39.78
N ASN A 37 -2.35 5.98 -39.50
CA ASN A 37 -1.85 6.17 -38.14
C ASN A 37 -3.00 6.71 -37.28
N ALA A 38 -3.76 5.81 -36.65
CA ALA A 38 -4.56 6.19 -35.49
C ALA A 38 -3.58 6.61 -34.40
N ALA A 39 -3.63 7.88 -33.99
CA ALA A 39 -3.05 8.24 -32.71
C ALA A 39 -3.92 7.55 -31.65
N ASP A 40 -3.43 6.43 -31.10
CA ASP A 40 -4.03 5.84 -29.91
C ASP A 40 -4.08 6.95 -28.85
N GLY A 41 -5.30 7.32 -28.47
CA GLY A 41 -5.60 8.56 -27.77
C GLY A 41 -4.75 8.80 -26.53
N MET A 42 -4.51 10.08 -26.23
CA MET A 42 -3.70 10.49 -25.09
C MET A 42 -4.56 10.47 -23.82
N ILE A 43 -4.24 9.57 -22.88
CA ILE A 43 -4.77 9.65 -21.51
C ILE A 43 -3.95 10.69 -20.75
N ASN A 44 -4.55 11.87 -20.53
CA ASN A 44 -3.94 12.94 -19.76
C ASN A 44 -4.36 12.85 -18.30
N PHE A 45 -3.40 12.56 -17.42
CA PHE A 45 -3.60 12.63 -15.97
C PHE A 45 -3.16 14.02 -15.49
N THR A 46 -4.12 14.81 -15.04
CA THR A 46 -3.85 16.07 -14.33
C THR A 46 -4.34 15.93 -12.90
N GLY A 47 -3.55 16.44 -11.95
CA GLY A 47 -3.85 16.35 -10.53
C GLY A 47 -2.99 17.31 -9.74
N ASN A 48 -3.53 17.81 -8.63
CA ASN A 48 -2.84 18.66 -7.68
C ASN A 48 -2.73 17.91 -6.35
N ILE A 49 -1.52 17.77 -5.81
CA ILE A 49 -1.28 17.11 -4.52
C ILE A 49 -1.07 18.20 -3.47
N THR A 50 -2.05 18.40 -2.59
CA THR A 50 -1.92 19.24 -1.40
C THR A 50 -1.56 18.38 -0.19
N GLY A 51 -0.77 18.92 0.75
CA GLY A 51 -0.40 18.24 1.99
C GLY A 51 -1.56 18.22 2.99
N THR A 52 -2.57 17.38 2.75
CA THR A 52 -3.80 17.32 3.56
C THR A 52 -3.71 16.20 4.59
N ALA A 53 -2.78 16.29 5.55
CA ALA A 53 -2.64 15.30 6.61
C ALA A 53 -2.23 15.98 7.92
N CYS A 54 -2.66 15.40 9.06
CA CYS A 54 -2.13 15.81 10.35
C CYS A 54 -0.65 15.43 10.49
N VAL A 55 0.07 16.18 11.32
CA VAL A 55 1.45 15.85 11.72
C VAL A 55 1.40 14.86 12.89
N VAL A 56 2.01 13.69 12.74
CA VAL A 56 2.15 12.73 13.84
C VAL A 56 3.26 13.20 14.79
N ASP A 57 2.95 13.40 16.08
CA ASP A 57 3.88 13.99 17.05
C ASP A 57 5.11 13.11 17.31
N THR A 58 4.88 11.83 17.54
CA THR A 58 5.94 10.85 17.83
C THR A 58 5.82 9.69 16.87
N THR A 59 6.87 9.49 16.06
CA THR A 59 6.96 8.36 15.11
C THR A 59 7.25 7.03 15.82
N SER A 60 7.62 7.06 17.10
CA SER A 60 7.84 5.88 17.93
C SER A 60 7.20 6.06 19.30
N VAL A 61 6.36 5.11 19.69
CA VAL A 61 5.71 5.06 21.00
C VAL A 61 6.19 3.80 21.72
N ALA A 62 6.94 3.97 22.81
CA ALA A 62 7.38 2.86 23.64
C ALA A 62 6.29 2.50 24.65
N VAL A 63 5.82 1.25 24.62
CA VAL A 63 4.81 0.74 25.54
C VAL A 63 5.43 -0.35 26.41
N ASP A 64 5.69 -0.02 27.67
CA ASP A 64 6.19 -0.98 28.64
C ASP A 64 5.02 -1.73 29.30
N LEU A 65 4.85 -3.00 28.91
CA LEU A 65 3.89 -3.94 29.49
C LEU A 65 4.36 -4.50 30.84
N GLY A 66 5.61 -4.28 31.22
CA GLY A 66 6.19 -4.72 32.48
C GLY A 66 6.33 -6.25 32.59
N THR A 67 6.57 -6.71 33.82
CA THR A 67 6.70 -8.14 34.13
C THR A 67 5.36 -8.71 34.57
N VAL A 68 4.97 -9.84 33.97
CA VAL A 68 3.71 -10.54 34.27
C VAL A 68 4.02 -11.98 34.66
N SER A 69 3.41 -12.45 35.74
CA SER A 69 3.48 -13.87 36.13
C SER A 69 2.74 -14.73 35.11
N ALA A 70 3.31 -15.88 34.72
CA ALA A 70 2.62 -16.86 33.89
C ALA A 70 1.27 -17.32 34.50
N SER A 71 1.14 -17.26 35.83
CA SER A 71 -0.12 -17.59 36.53
C SER A 71 -1.26 -16.61 36.24
N ALA A 72 -0.97 -15.40 35.73
CA ALA A 72 -2.00 -14.45 35.31
C ALA A 72 -2.81 -14.95 34.10
N PHE A 73 -2.32 -15.98 33.41
CA PHE A 73 -2.95 -16.57 32.23
C PHE A 73 -3.65 -17.91 32.50
N SER A 74 -3.98 -18.22 33.76
CA SER A 74 -4.58 -19.50 34.16
C SER A 74 -5.97 -19.78 33.59
N GLY A 75 -6.62 -18.79 32.97
CA GLY A 75 -7.91 -18.96 32.29
C GLY A 75 -7.84 -19.66 30.93
N GLY A 76 -6.63 -20.01 30.46
CA GLY A 76 -6.42 -20.61 29.15
C GLY A 76 -6.30 -19.57 28.04
N ALA A 77 -6.46 -19.99 26.79
CA ALA A 77 -6.33 -19.11 25.62
C ALA A 77 -7.34 -17.95 25.66
N GLY A 78 -6.90 -16.76 25.27
CA GLY A 78 -7.68 -15.52 25.31
C GLY A 78 -7.62 -14.76 26.64
N THR A 79 -6.97 -15.31 27.67
CA THR A 79 -6.75 -14.58 28.93
C THR A 79 -5.78 -13.43 28.71
N THR A 80 -6.06 -12.27 29.31
CA THR A 80 -5.22 -11.07 29.14
C THR A 80 -4.63 -10.57 30.44
N ALA A 81 -3.48 -9.90 30.35
CA ALA A 81 -2.79 -9.29 31.47
C ALA A 81 -2.00 -8.04 31.03
N ALA A 82 -1.52 -7.27 32.01
CA ALA A 82 -0.74 -6.04 31.81
C ALA A 82 -1.38 -5.02 30.86
N ALA A 83 -2.58 -4.56 31.20
CA ALA A 83 -3.20 -3.47 30.46
C ALA A 83 -2.38 -2.18 30.58
N LYS A 84 -1.84 -1.72 29.44
CA LYS A 84 -1.06 -0.48 29.36
C LYS A 84 -1.67 0.46 28.34
N ARG A 85 -2.02 1.67 28.80
CA ARG A 85 -2.46 2.75 27.92
C ARG A 85 -1.28 3.30 27.13
N PHE A 86 -1.50 3.59 25.85
CA PHE A 86 -0.60 4.37 25.02
C PHE A 86 -1.40 5.29 24.10
N ASN A 87 -0.75 6.36 23.64
CA ASN A 87 -1.41 7.39 22.85
C ASN A 87 -0.67 7.62 21.54
N ILE A 88 -1.41 7.97 20.50
CA ILE A 88 -0.89 8.55 19.25
C ILE A 88 -1.44 9.97 19.18
N VAL A 89 -0.56 10.97 19.07
CA VAL A 89 -0.95 12.38 19.03
C VAL A 89 -0.83 12.90 17.60
N LEU A 90 -1.93 13.43 17.07
CA LEU A 90 -2.01 14.08 15.77
C LEU A 90 -2.13 15.60 15.98
N LYS A 91 -1.24 16.36 15.37
CA LYS A 91 -1.12 17.82 15.49
C LYS A 91 -1.40 18.49 14.16
N SER A 92 -1.70 19.78 14.21
CA SER A 92 -1.84 20.64 13.02
C SER A 92 -2.77 20.03 11.97
N CYS A 93 -3.88 19.45 12.43
CA CYS A 93 -4.89 18.87 11.55
C CYS A 93 -5.62 19.99 10.79
N PRO A 94 -5.68 19.94 9.45
CA PRO A 94 -6.48 20.87 8.66
C PRO A 94 -7.97 20.76 9.00
N ALA A 95 -8.71 21.85 8.90
CA ALA A 95 -10.16 21.87 9.12
C ALA A 95 -10.98 20.99 8.15
N SER A 96 -10.37 20.54 7.04
CA SER A 96 -10.98 19.60 6.10
C SER A 96 -10.95 18.14 6.56
N ILE A 97 -10.18 17.82 7.62
CA ILE A 97 -10.11 16.49 8.22
C ILE A 97 -10.95 16.50 9.49
N SER A 98 -11.93 15.62 9.55
CA SER A 98 -12.92 15.54 10.64
C SER A 98 -12.72 14.34 11.55
N SER A 99 -12.10 13.28 11.04
CA SER A 99 -11.74 12.11 11.83
C SER A 99 -10.47 11.43 11.33
N ALA A 100 -9.93 10.53 12.15
CA ALA A 100 -8.94 9.57 11.73
C ALA A 100 -9.14 8.21 12.40
N SER A 101 -8.72 7.15 11.72
CA SER A 101 -8.57 5.80 12.28
C SER A 101 -7.12 5.34 12.18
N ILE A 102 -6.74 4.43 13.08
CA ILE A 102 -5.40 3.84 13.11
C ILE A 102 -5.50 2.38 12.77
N ARG A 103 -4.69 1.94 11.81
CA ARG A 103 -4.46 0.52 11.52
C ARG A 103 -3.11 0.12 12.09
N PHE A 104 -3.08 -0.95 12.87
CA PHE A 104 -1.84 -1.55 13.38
C PHE A 104 -1.43 -2.75 12.52
N ASP A 105 -0.19 -2.76 12.06
CA ASP A 105 0.37 -3.78 11.17
C ASP A 105 1.62 -4.43 11.80
N GLY A 106 1.84 -5.71 11.53
CA GLY A 106 2.98 -6.44 12.04
C GLY A 106 2.87 -7.94 11.80
N THR A 107 3.87 -8.69 12.26
CA THR A 107 3.81 -10.15 12.24
C THR A 107 2.72 -10.63 13.19
N THR A 108 1.75 -11.36 12.66
CA THR A 108 0.64 -11.89 13.45
C THR A 108 1.04 -13.17 14.18
N ASN A 109 0.44 -13.41 15.35
CA ASN A 109 0.65 -14.65 16.09
C ASN A 109 0.08 -15.84 15.27
N THR A 110 0.81 -16.95 15.23
CA THR A 110 0.46 -18.12 14.40
C THR A 110 -0.78 -18.86 14.87
N ILE A 111 -1.12 -18.78 16.16
CA ILE A 111 -2.31 -19.43 16.74
C ILE A 111 -3.50 -18.47 16.72
N ASN A 112 -3.27 -17.19 17.02
CA ASN A 112 -4.30 -16.15 16.96
C ASN A 112 -3.86 -15.01 16.03
N PRO A 113 -4.26 -15.04 14.74
CA PRO A 113 -3.86 -14.02 13.77
C PRO A 113 -4.34 -12.60 14.08
N SER A 114 -5.29 -12.43 15.00
CA SER A 114 -5.81 -11.11 15.40
C SER A 114 -4.87 -10.33 16.31
N ILE A 115 -3.79 -10.94 16.82
CA ILE A 115 -2.84 -10.31 17.74
C ILE A 115 -1.42 -10.36 17.18
N LEU A 116 -0.52 -9.51 17.69
CA LEU A 116 0.88 -9.52 17.30
C LEU A 116 1.60 -10.75 17.86
N ALA A 117 2.48 -11.32 17.04
CA ALA A 117 3.48 -12.26 17.51
C ALA A 117 4.51 -11.55 18.39
N LEU A 118 5.21 -12.32 19.21
CA LEU A 118 6.46 -11.86 19.81
C LEU A 118 7.53 -11.75 18.72
N SER A 119 8.51 -10.88 18.94
CA SER A 119 9.67 -10.75 18.07
C SER A 119 10.43 -12.09 17.97
N THR A 120 11.05 -12.33 16.82
CA THR A 120 11.81 -13.57 16.58
C THR A 120 12.91 -13.73 17.64
N GLY A 121 12.97 -14.91 18.26
CA GLY A 121 13.96 -15.25 19.29
C GLY A 121 13.53 -14.93 20.73
N GLU A 122 12.36 -14.36 20.94
CA GLU A 122 11.81 -14.20 22.29
C GLU A 122 11.48 -15.58 22.92
N PRO A 123 11.91 -15.86 24.16
CA PRO A 123 11.77 -17.18 24.79
C PRO A 123 10.37 -17.45 25.38
N ALA A 124 9.56 -16.43 25.63
CA ALA A 124 8.17 -16.64 26.04
C ALA A 124 7.37 -17.31 24.92
N SER A 125 6.39 -18.15 25.29
CA SER A 125 5.59 -18.92 24.33
C SER A 125 4.11 -18.93 24.71
N ASN A 126 3.26 -19.26 23.74
CA ASN A 126 1.79 -19.27 23.88
C ASN A 126 1.21 -17.92 24.36
N VAL A 127 1.81 -16.82 23.93
CA VAL A 127 1.38 -15.45 24.23
C VAL A 127 1.66 -14.54 23.03
N GLY A 128 0.87 -13.50 22.87
CA GLY A 128 1.09 -12.40 21.93
C GLY A 128 0.67 -11.07 22.53
N VAL A 129 0.80 -10.00 21.76
CA VAL A 129 0.38 -8.65 22.18
C VAL A 129 -0.90 -8.27 21.44
N ALA A 130 -1.96 -8.03 22.21
CA ALA A 130 -3.27 -7.60 21.75
C ALA A 130 -3.42 -6.08 21.93
N ILE A 131 -3.99 -5.42 20.92
CA ILE A 131 -4.26 -3.98 20.93
C ILE A 131 -5.76 -3.77 21.02
N TYR A 132 -6.18 -2.83 21.86
CA TYR A 132 -7.56 -2.52 22.18
C TYR A 132 -7.85 -1.05 21.95
N GLU A 133 -9.12 -0.78 21.66
CA GLU A 133 -9.70 0.56 21.60
C GLU A 133 -9.59 1.29 22.95
N GLN A 134 -9.97 2.57 22.95
CA GLN A 134 -9.99 3.43 24.14
C GLN A 134 -10.83 2.85 25.30
N ASP A 135 -11.82 2.02 25.00
CA ASP A 135 -12.66 1.35 26.00
C ASP A 135 -11.94 0.23 26.76
N ASN A 136 -10.72 -0.14 26.36
CA ASN A 136 -9.92 -1.22 26.94
C ASN A 136 -10.62 -2.60 26.87
N ALA A 137 -11.62 -2.77 25.99
CA ALA A 137 -12.44 -3.97 25.89
C ALA A 137 -12.55 -4.47 24.45
N THR A 138 -12.70 -3.57 23.48
CA THR A 138 -12.83 -3.89 22.06
C THR A 138 -11.45 -4.16 21.46
N LEU A 139 -11.22 -5.39 21.00
CA LEU A 139 -9.98 -5.78 20.32
C LEU A 139 -9.92 -5.12 18.94
N ILE A 140 -8.75 -4.59 18.59
CA ILE A 140 -8.41 -4.17 17.22
C ILE A 140 -7.58 -5.30 16.59
N PRO A 141 -8.14 -6.11 15.68
CA PRO A 141 -7.37 -7.15 15.02
C PRO A 141 -6.23 -6.54 14.21
N ILE A 142 -5.05 -7.16 14.25
CA ILE A 142 -3.93 -6.71 13.42
C ILE A 142 -4.31 -6.72 11.95
N GLY A 143 -3.99 -5.62 11.27
CA GLY A 143 -4.40 -5.36 9.91
C GLY A 143 -5.87 -4.97 9.75
N SER A 144 -6.53 -4.51 10.81
CA SER A 144 -7.84 -3.85 10.74
C SER A 144 -7.74 -2.39 11.20
N ALA A 145 -8.65 -1.55 10.72
CA ALA A 145 -8.75 -0.18 11.20
C ALA A 145 -9.39 -0.14 12.60
N SER A 146 -8.93 0.78 13.44
CA SER A 146 -9.63 1.15 14.68
C SER A 146 -10.95 1.84 14.37
N ALA A 147 -11.75 2.04 15.40
CA ALA A 147 -12.85 3.00 15.36
C ALA A 147 -12.34 4.40 14.96
N ASP A 148 -13.18 5.14 14.26
CA ASP A 148 -12.91 6.53 13.90
C ASP A 148 -12.89 7.41 15.15
N VAL A 149 -11.86 8.24 15.26
CA VAL A 149 -11.70 9.24 16.32
C VAL A 149 -11.92 10.62 15.70
N ALA A 150 -12.86 11.38 16.25
CA ALA A 150 -13.10 12.75 15.82
C ALA A 150 -11.86 13.62 16.05
N LEU A 151 -11.53 14.45 15.07
CA LEU A 151 -10.40 15.38 15.09
C LEU A 151 -10.90 16.82 15.12
N LEU A 152 -10.14 17.65 15.81
CA LEU A 152 -10.33 19.09 15.87
C LEU A 152 -9.15 19.77 15.15
N ALA A 153 -9.45 20.82 14.40
CA ALA A 153 -8.44 21.61 13.72
C ALA A 153 -7.53 22.35 14.71
N ASP A 154 -6.26 22.51 14.35
CA ASP A 154 -5.28 23.36 15.05
C ASP A 154 -5.09 23.07 16.56
N VAL A 155 -5.43 21.86 17.02
CA VAL A 155 -5.16 21.37 18.38
C VAL A 155 -4.43 20.02 18.35
N ASN A 156 -3.96 19.59 19.53
CA ASN A 156 -3.40 18.25 19.70
C ASN A 156 -4.54 17.24 19.88
N ASN A 157 -4.77 16.41 18.87
CA ASN A 157 -5.72 15.31 18.93
C ASN A 157 -5.04 14.07 19.50
N THR A 158 -5.52 13.57 20.64
CA THR A 158 -4.92 12.41 21.33
C THR A 158 -5.79 11.18 21.11
N LEU A 159 -5.30 10.24 20.30
CA LEU A 159 -5.94 8.96 20.05
C LEU A 159 -5.40 7.96 21.08
N THR A 160 -6.28 7.35 21.87
CA THR A 160 -5.92 6.53 23.03
C THR A 160 -6.22 5.06 22.77
N TYR A 161 -5.25 4.20 23.08
CA TYR A 161 -5.34 2.75 22.91
C TYR A 161 -4.77 2.01 24.11
N PHE A 162 -5.01 0.71 24.18
CA PHE A 162 -4.45 -0.16 25.20
C PHE A 162 -3.73 -1.36 24.57
N ALA A 163 -2.57 -1.71 25.10
CA ALA A 163 -1.90 -2.97 24.80
C ALA A 163 -2.02 -3.91 26.01
N LYS A 164 -2.17 -5.21 25.73
CA LYS A 164 -2.17 -6.29 26.73
C LYS A 164 -1.40 -7.48 26.18
N TYR A 165 -0.81 -8.27 27.07
CA TYR A 165 -0.50 -9.64 26.70
C TYR A 165 -1.79 -10.45 26.62
N MET A 166 -1.90 -11.33 25.62
CA MET A 166 -2.99 -12.29 25.46
C MET A 166 -2.40 -13.69 25.29
N SER A 167 -2.83 -14.64 26.11
CA SER A 167 -2.45 -16.04 25.97
C SER A 167 -3.10 -16.68 24.73
N THR A 168 -2.37 -17.57 24.07
CA THR A 168 -2.87 -18.34 22.92
C THR A 168 -2.94 -19.85 23.19
N GLY A 169 -2.55 -20.27 24.40
CA GLY A 169 -2.64 -21.65 24.86
C GLY A 169 -2.94 -21.74 26.36
N THR A 170 -3.01 -22.96 26.87
CA THR A 170 -3.31 -23.24 28.29
C THR A 170 -2.16 -22.97 29.24
N THR A 171 -0.93 -22.98 28.75
CA THR A 171 0.28 -22.71 29.54
C THR A 171 1.16 -21.71 28.81
N VAL A 172 1.37 -20.55 29.42
CA VAL A 172 2.28 -19.52 28.91
C VAL A 172 3.70 -19.84 29.35
N GLY A 173 4.62 -19.93 28.39
CA GLY A 173 6.05 -20.13 28.66
C GLY A 173 6.70 -18.86 29.19
N VAL A 174 7.61 -19.01 30.15
CA VAL A 174 8.33 -17.89 30.77
C VAL A 174 9.45 -17.38 29.87
N GLY A 175 9.71 -16.07 29.90
CA GLY A 175 10.75 -15.46 29.10
C GLY A 175 10.50 -13.98 28.83
N SER A 176 11.44 -13.32 28.15
CA SER A 176 11.15 -12.02 27.55
C SER A 176 10.09 -12.17 26.45
N ALA A 177 9.27 -11.14 26.29
CA ALA A 177 8.12 -11.15 25.39
C ALA A 177 7.98 -9.80 24.66
N ARG A 178 9.03 -9.37 23.96
CA ARG A 178 9.01 -8.15 23.16
C ARG A 178 8.20 -8.35 21.88
N SER A 179 7.58 -7.28 21.40
CA SER A 179 6.84 -7.24 20.14
C SER A 179 6.92 -5.82 19.55
N SER A 180 6.61 -5.67 18.27
CA SER A 180 6.63 -4.40 17.56
C SER A 180 5.54 -4.36 16.50
N THR A 181 4.98 -3.18 16.27
CA THR A 181 3.97 -2.93 15.23
C THR A 181 4.26 -1.59 14.56
N ALA A 182 3.99 -1.51 13.27
CA ALA A 182 3.85 -0.25 12.57
C ALA A 182 2.39 0.20 12.66
N PHE A 183 2.13 1.50 12.54
CA PHE A 183 0.78 2.00 12.43
C PHE A 183 0.63 2.90 11.21
N THR A 184 -0.58 2.86 10.62
CA THR A 184 -0.98 3.70 9.50
C THR A 184 -2.17 4.55 9.94
N VAL A 185 -2.12 5.84 9.65
CA VAL A 185 -3.22 6.77 9.90
C VAL A 185 -4.04 6.92 8.64
N THR A 186 -5.36 6.72 8.75
CA THR A 186 -6.32 7.04 7.68
C THR A 186 -7.12 8.25 8.11
N TYR A 187 -7.22 9.27 7.25
CA TYR A 187 -7.95 10.52 7.51
C TYR A 187 -9.27 10.54 6.74
N GLN A 188 -10.32 11.10 7.33
CA GLN A 188 -11.63 11.29 6.70
C GLN A 188 -12.17 12.72 6.86
#